data_AF-T1GTL7-F1
#
_entry.id   AF-T1GTL7-F1
#
_cell.length_a   1.000
_cell.length_b   1.000
_cell.length_c   1.000
_cell.angle_alpha   90.00
_cell.angle_beta   90.00
_cell.angle_gamma   90.00
#
_symmetry.space_group_name_H-M   'P 1'
#
loop_
_entity.id
_entity.type
_entity.pdbx_description
1 polymer ?
#
loop_
_entity_poly.entity_id
_entity_poly.type
_entity_poly.pdbx_seq_one_letter_code
_entity_poly.pdbx_strand_id
1 'polypeptide(L)'
;WVLARYLRYAISGKDIRKQDIFRVFAAVSTNSVGQQLAFDFIRTNWDEIKAYLGSTMNNLYMILSFPTKRMNTKYNLIELEDFIKIKFTEIPRSVQQHIEQIKVNIDWMDRNYAAIVNWLESQKVYN
;
A
#
# COMPACT_ATOMS: atom_id res chain seq x y z
N TRP A 1 2.38 17.36 2.37
CA TRP A 1 2.60 17.69 3.80
C TRP A 1 1.45 17.23 4.71
N VAL A 2 0.18 17.55 4.42
CA VAL A 2 -0.96 17.18 5.30
C VAL A 2 -1.14 15.66 5.48
N LEU A 3 -1.07 14.86 4.42
CA LEU A 3 -1.22 13.40 4.51
C LEU A 3 -0.10 12.74 5.35
N ALA A 4 1.13 13.20 5.19
CA ALA A 4 2.27 12.71 5.99
C ALA A 4 2.10 13.04 7.48
N ARG A 5 1.60 14.24 7.79
CA ARG A 5 1.25 14.64 9.15
C ARG A 5 0.11 13.79 9.73
N TYR A 6 -0.89 13.45 8.90
CA TYR A 6 -2.00 12.59 9.32
C TYR A 6 -1.51 11.16 9.68
N LEU A 7 -0.62 10.59 8.87
CA LEU A 7 0.06 9.32 9.18
C LEU A 7 0.88 9.41 10.47
N ARG A 8 1.58 10.53 10.69
CA ARG A 8 2.34 10.76 11.93
C ARG A 8 1.45 10.80 13.16
N TYR A 9 0.31 11.50 13.11
CA TYR A 9 -0.65 11.52 14.21
C TYR A 9 -1.21 10.13 14.52
N ALA A 10 -1.39 9.28 13.49
CA ALA A 10 -1.93 7.94 13.65
C ALA A 10 -1.07 6.99 14.50
N ILE A 11 0.24 7.25 14.60
CA ILE A 11 1.18 6.45 15.41
C ILE A 11 1.70 7.19 16.65
N SER A 12 1.23 8.42 16.89
CA SER A 12 1.68 9.26 18.00
C SER A 12 1.02 8.92 19.34
N GLY A 13 -0.16 8.30 19.32
CA GLY A 13 -0.99 8.05 20.50
C GLY A 13 -1.60 9.28 21.17
N LYS A 14 -1.52 10.46 20.57
CA LYS A 14 -2.04 11.72 21.14
C LYS A 14 -3.38 12.13 20.52
N ASP A 15 -3.38 12.34 19.21
CA ASP A 15 -4.53 12.94 18.51
C ASP A 15 -5.51 11.89 17.94
N ILE A 16 -4.99 10.69 17.64
CA ILE A 16 -5.75 9.59 17.03
C ILE A 16 -5.68 8.38 17.95
N ARG A 17 -6.84 7.78 18.21
CA ARG A 17 -6.96 6.57 19.03
C ARG A 17 -6.29 5.40 18.32
N LYS A 18 -5.64 4.52 19.10
CA LYS A 18 -4.87 3.38 18.58
C LYS A 18 -5.64 2.51 17.58
N GLN A 19 -6.94 2.28 17.79
CA GLN A 19 -7.78 1.49 16.89
C GLN A 19 -8.11 2.18 15.56
N ASP A 20 -8.03 3.51 15.49
CA ASP A 20 -8.40 4.28 14.30
C ASP A 20 -7.23 4.41 13.31
N ILE A 21 -6.02 4.00 13.68
CA ILE A 21 -4.83 3.97 12.82
C ILE A 21 -5.11 3.32 11.46
N PHE A 22 -5.83 2.21 11.43
CA PHE A 22 -6.11 1.47 10.20
C PHE A 22 -6.95 2.29 9.21
N ARG A 23 -7.88 3.10 9.72
CA ARG A 23 -8.70 4.01 8.90
C ARG A 23 -7.85 5.12 8.31
N VAL A 24 -6.87 5.63 9.05
CA VAL A 24 -5.90 6.63 8.54
C VAL A 24 -5.11 6.05 7.37
N PHE A 25 -4.48 4.88 7.56
CA PHE A 25 -3.67 4.25 6.50
C PHE A 25 -4.52 3.91 5.28
N ALA A 26 -5.73 3.36 5.48
CA ALA A 26 -6.68 3.10 4.41
C ALA A 26 -7.02 4.38 3.63
N ALA A 27 -7.43 5.45 4.31
CA ALA A 27 -7.84 6.71 3.69
C ALA A 27 -6.71 7.41 2.94
N VAL A 28 -5.47 7.35 3.46
CA VAL A 28 -4.33 7.92 2.74
C VAL A 28 -4.00 7.08 1.50
N SER A 29 -4.15 5.76 1.57
CA SER A 29 -3.79 4.84 0.48
C SER A 29 -4.76 4.86 -0.72
N THR A 30 -5.95 5.47 -0.59
CA THR A 30 -6.95 5.50 -1.68
C THR A 30 -6.65 6.47 -2.82
N ASN A 31 -5.72 7.42 -2.64
CA ASN A 31 -5.27 8.33 -3.71
C ASN A 31 -3.92 7.85 -4.27
N SER A 32 -3.64 8.06 -5.57
CA SER A 32 -2.40 7.65 -6.23
C SER A 32 -1.14 8.20 -5.55
N VAL A 33 -1.14 9.48 -5.19
CA VAL A 33 -0.03 10.12 -4.45
C VAL A 33 0.05 9.60 -3.01
N GLY A 34 -1.11 9.38 -2.38
CA GLY A 34 -1.19 8.94 -1.00
C GLY A 34 -0.78 7.48 -0.81
N GLN A 35 -0.97 6.63 -1.82
CA GLN A 35 -0.56 5.23 -1.83
C GLN A 35 0.95 5.09 -1.65
N GLN A 36 1.76 5.74 -2.50
CA GLN A 36 3.21 5.68 -2.38
C GLN A 36 3.66 6.31 -1.06
N LEU A 37 3.09 7.46 -0.68
CA LEU A 37 3.41 8.13 0.58
C LEU A 37 3.15 7.23 1.80
N ALA A 38 2.03 6.50 1.83
CA ALA A 38 1.71 5.58 2.91
C ALA A 38 2.67 4.39 2.94
N PHE A 39 3.02 3.83 1.80
CA PHE A 39 4.00 2.75 1.71
C PHE A 39 5.38 3.19 2.21
N ASP A 40 5.87 4.34 1.74
CA ASP A 40 7.15 4.92 2.18
C ASP A 40 7.15 5.17 3.68
N PHE A 41 6.05 5.72 4.21
CA PHE A 41 5.90 5.94 5.64
C PHE A 41 5.98 4.62 6.43
N ILE A 42 5.33 3.54 5.96
CA ILE A 42 5.44 2.22 6.59
C ILE A 42 6.88 1.74 6.57
N ARG A 43 7.57 1.84 5.44
CA ARG A 43 8.96 1.38 5.31
C ARG A 43 9.90 2.12 6.27
N THR A 44 9.79 3.44 6.32
CA THR A 44 10.65 4.29 7.16
C THR A 44 10.36 4.15 8.65
N ASN A 45 9.11 3.87 9.04
CA ASN A 45 8.68 3.86 10.44
C ASN A 45 8.25 2.47 10.93
N TRP A 46 8.70 1.40 10.26
CA TRP A 46 8.24 0.04 10.51
C TRP A 46 8.37 -0.38 11.98
N ASP A 47 9.51 -0.10 12.59
CA ASP A 47 9.81 -0.52 13.96
C ASP A 47 9.00 0.30 14.98
N GLU A 48 8.74 1.59 14.70
CA GLU A 48 7.84 2.44 15.51
C GLU A 48 6.40 1.97 15.42
N ILE A 49 5.90 1.65 14.21
CA ILE A 49 4.56 1.11 13.98
C ILE A 49 4.40 -0.24 14.72
N LYS A 50 5.41 -1.11 14.64
CA LYS A 50 5.45 -2.39 15.35
C LYS A 50 5.41 -2.22 16.86
N ALA A 51 6.23 -1.31 17.41
CA ALA A 51 6.20 -1.00 18.84
C ALA A 51 4.84 -0.44 19.26
N TYR A 52 4.28 0.48 18.47
CA TYR A 52 3.00 1.13 18.76
C TYR A 52 1.82 0.15 18.73
N LEU A 53 1.73 -0.70 17.72
CA LEU A 53 0.66 -1.69 17.58
C LEU A 53 0.80 -2.88 18.53
N GLY A 54 2.02 -3.20 18.95
CA GLY A 54 2.34 -4.36 19.78
C GLY A 54 2.71 -5.59 18.96
N SER A 55 2.82 -6.74 19.64
CA SER A 55 3.38 -7.99 19.07
C SER A 55 2.49 -8.70 18.04
N THR A 56 1.26 -8.23 17.81
CA THR A 56 0.35 -8.86 16.84
C THR A 56 0.75 -8.54 15.41
N MET A 57 1.48 -9.46 14.77
CA MET A 57 1.93 -9.32 13.39
C MET A 57 0.78 -9.14 12.38
N ASN A 58 -0.43 -9.66 12.67
CA ASN A 58 -1.61 -9.45 11.82
C ASN A 58 -1.95 -7.97 11.62
N ASN A 59 -1.74 -7.12 12.63
CA ASN A 59 -2.00 -5.67 12.50
C ASN A 59 -1.01 -5.02 11.52
N LEU A 60 0.24 -5.47 11.52
CA LEU A 60 1.26 -5.00 10.58
C LEU A 60 0.96 -5.43 9.15
N TYR A 61 0.50 -6.67 8.97
CA TYR A 61 0.08 -7.18 7.66
C TYR A 61 -1.11 -6.40 7.13
N MET A 62 -2.08 -6.07 7.99
CA MET A 62 -3.23 -5.25 7.61
C MET A 62 -2.82 -3.83 7.20
N ILE A 63 -1.93 -3.17 7.96
CA ILE A 63 -1.40 -1.84 7.57
C ILE A 63 -0.67 -1.91 6.22
N LEU A 64 0.17 -2.92 6.03
CA LEU A 64 0.90 -3.12 4.78
C LEU A 64 -0.05 -3.37 3.58
N SER A 65 -1.19 -4.01 3.80
CA SER A 65 -2.17 -4.31 2.75
C SER A 65 -2.77 -3.07 2.09
N PHE A 66 -2.92 -1.96 2.83
CA PHE A 66 -3.64 -0.79 2.32
C PHE A 66 -2.95 -0.14 1.11
N PRO A 67 -1.65 0.21 1.17
CA PRO A 67 -0.99 0.79 0.02
C PRO A 67 -0.58 -0.25 -1.04
N THR A 68 -0.41 -1.53 -0.68
CA THR A 68 0.02 -2.56 -1.65
C THR A 68 -1.11 -3.05 -2.54
N LYS A 69 -2.37 -3.04 -2.07
CA LYS A 69 -3.53 -3.58 -2.79
C LYS A 69 -3.69 -3.09 -4.23
N ARG A 70 -3.35 -1.83 -4.50
CA ARG A 70 -3.52 -1.18 -5.81
C ARG A 70 -2.22 -1.05 -6.61
N MET A 71 -1.10 -1.51 -6.07
CA MET A 71 0.17 -1.47 -6.78
C MET A 71 0.06 -2.36 -8.03
N ASN A 72 0.48 -1.82 -9.15
CA ASN A 72 0.30 -2.44 -10.46
C ASN A 72 1.48 -2.18 -11.41
N THR A 73 2.64 -1.78 -10.86
CA THR A 73 3.87 -1.54 -11.63
C THR A 73 4.99 -2.46 -11.16
N LYS A 74 5.92 -2.79 -12.06
CA LYS A 74 7.13 -3.57 -11.71
C LYS A 74 7.99 -2.86 -10.65
N TYR A 75 8.03 -1.53 -10.68
CA TYR A 75 8.71 -0.72 -9.67
C TYR A 75 8.15 -0.99 -8.27
N ASN A 76 6.82 -0.90 -8.10
CA ASN A 76 6.19 -1.16 -6.81
C ASN A 76 6.43 -2.59 -6.29
N LEU A 77 6.44 -3.57 -7.20
CA LEU A 77 6.73 -4.96 -6.85
C LEU A 77 8.15 -5.10 -6.26
N ILE A 78 9.15 -4.52 -6.93
CA ILE A 78 10.54 -4.54 -6.46
C ILE A 78 10.66 -3.88 -5.09
N GLU A 79 10.05 -2.71 -4.91
CA GLU A 79 10.13 -2.01 -3.62
C GLU A 79 9.52 -2.84 -2.46
N LEU A 80 8.42 -3.56 -2.72
CA LEU A 80 7.81 -4.45 -1.73
C LEU A 80 8.70 -5.66 -1.45
N GLU A 81 9.22 -6.33 -2.48
CA GLU A 81 10.09 -7.48 -2.33
C GLU A 81 11.37 -7.13 -1.54
N ASP A 82 11.98 -5.97 -1.83
CA ASP A 82 13.17 -5.51 -1.11
C ASP A 82 12.87 -5.12 0.33
N PHE A 83 11.74 -4.45 0.58
CA PHE A 83 11.29 -4.19 1.94
C PHE A 83 11.09 -5.47 2.75
N ILE A 84 10.48 -6.49 2.15
CA ILE A 84 10.24 -7.78 2.80
C ILE A 84 11.56 -8.47 3.14
N LYS A 85 12.50 -8.53 2.20
CA LYS A 85 13.83 -9.13 2.44
C LYS A 85 14.56 -8.49 3.61
N ILE A 86 14.39 -7.19 3.82
CA ILE A 86 15.04 -6.44 4.91
C ILE A 86 14.36 -6.65 6.26
N LYS A 87 13.01 -6.66 6.29
CA LYS A 87 12.25 -6.61 7.56
C LYS A 87 11.71 -7.96 8.04
N PHE A 88 11.76 -9.00 7.23
CA PHE A 88 11.17 -10.30 7.54
C PHE A 88 12.21 -11.41 7.43
N THR A 89 12.37 -12.19 8.49
CA THR A 89 13.20 -13.41 8.48
C THR A 89 12.52 -14.54 7.70
N GLU A 90 11.20 -14.64 7.84
CA GLU A 90 10.35 -15.57 7.09
C GLU A 90 9.17 -14.78 6.51
N ILE A 91 8.77 -15.11 5.28
CA ILE A 91 7.68 -14.39 4.60
C ILE A 91 6.34 -15.05 4.97
N PRO A 92 5.46 -14.36 5.71
CA PRO A 92 4.15 -14.90 6.06
C PRO A 92 3.28 -15.08 4.82
N ARG A 93 2.38 -16.07 4.82
CA ARG A 93 1.43 -16.31 3.73
C ARG A 93 0.63 -15.07 3.32
N SER A 94 0.19 -14.26 4.28
CA SER A 94 -0.52 -12.99 4.02
C SER A 94 0.30 -12.00 3.20
N VAL A 95 1.61 -11.94 3.45
CA VAL A 95 2.53 -11.07 2.71
C VAL A 95 2.83 -11.64 1.32
N GLN A 96 2.96 -12.96 1.19
CA GLN A 96 3.06 -13.62 -0.12
C GLN A 96 1.86 -13.31 -1.01
N GLN A 97 0.64 -13.36 -0.45
CA GLN A 97 -0.59 -13.01 -1.15
C GLN A 97 -0.59 -11.55 -1.66
N HIS A 98 0.03 -10.61 -0.93
CA HIS A 98 0.19 -9.25 -1.43
C HIS A 98 1.11 -9.19 -2.66
N ILE A 99 2.23 -9.92 -2.64
CA ILE A 99 3.15 -10.02 -3.79
C ILE A 99 2.43 -10.61 -5.01
N GLU A 100 1.70 -11.70 -4.81
CA GLU A 100 0.91 -12.37 -5.85
C GLU A 100 -0.13 -11.42 -6.45
N GLN A 101 -0.86 -10.68 -5.60
CA GLN A 101 -1.84 -9.71 -6.05
C GLN A 101 -1.23 -8.61 -6.91
N ILE A 102 -0.05 -8.09 -6.54
CA ILE A 102 0.65 -7.08 -7.34
C ILE A 102 1.05 -7.64 -8.71
N LYS A 103 1.56 -8.89 -8.75
CA LYS A 103 1.89 -9.57 -10.01
C LYS A 103 0.67 -9.71 -10.92
N VAL A 104 -0.47 -10.10 -10.35
CA VAL A 104 -1.76 -10.17 -11.07
C VAL A 104 -2.18 -8.78 -11.58
N ASN A 105 -2.03 -7.73 -10.77
CA ASN A 105 -2.37 -6.37 -11.19
C ASN A 105 -1.47 -5.89 -12.35
N ILE A 106 -0.16 -6.17 -12.30
CA ILE A 106 0.78 -5.85 -13.38
C ILE A 106 0.37 -6.56 -14.66
N ASP A 107 0.16 -7.87 -14.60
CA ASP A 107 -0.24 -8.66 -15.77
C ASP A 107 -1.59 -8.18 -16.36
N TRP A 108 -2.53 -7.80 -15.50
CA TRP A 108 -3.79 -7.21 -15.95
C TRP A 108 -3.58 -5.87 -16.67
N MET A 109 -2.73 -4.99 -16.13
CA MET A 109 -2.40 -3.72 -16.78
C MET A 109 -1.72 -3.94 -18.13
N ASP A 110 -0.73 -4.83 -18.20
CA ASP A 110 0.02 -5.14 -19.41
C ASP A 110 -0.91 -5.66 -20.53
N ARG A 111 -1.91 -6.47 -20.19
CA ARG A 111 -2.86 -7.05 -21.16
C ARG A 111 -4.00 -6.11 -21.57
N ASN A 112 -4.51 -5.31 -20.65
CA ASN A 112 -5.80 -4.65 -20.84
C ASN A 112 -5.70 -3.13 -21.01
N TYR A 113 -4.62 -2.49 -20.55
CA TYR A 113 -4.54 -1.03 -20.51
C TYR A 113 -4.71 -0.39 -21.89
N ALA A 114 -3.91 -0.82 -22.88
CA ALA A 114 -3.96 -0.28 -24.24
C ALA A 114 -5.33 -0.49 -24.89
N ALA A 115 -5.94 -1.66 -24.73
CA ALA A 115 -7.25 -1.97 -25.28
C ALA A 115 -8.35 -1.05 -24.71
N ILE A 116 -8.33 -0.82 -23.40
CA ILE A 116 -9.31 0.06 -22.73
C ILE A 116 -9.11 1.53 -23.15
N VAL A 117 -7.87 2.00 -23.23
CA VAL A 117 -7.55 3.37 -23.69
C VAL A 117 -8.08 3.58 -25.10
N ASN A 118 -7.76 2.68 -26.03
CA ASN A 118 -8.23 2.75 -27.42
C ASN A 118 -9.77 2.73 -27.50
N TRP A 119 -10.42 1.90 -26.68
CA TRP A 119 -11.88 1.85 -26.64
C TRP A 119 -12.47 3.18 -26.15
N LEU A 120 -11.95 3.75 -25.05
CA LEU A 120 -12.41 5.04 -24.51
C LEU A 120 -12.19 6.19 -25.51
N GLU A 121 -11.08 6.20 -26.23
CA GLU A 121 -10.80 7.18 -27.27
C GLU A 121 -11.77 7.07 -28.45
N SER A 122 -12.12 5.84 -28.85
CA SER A 122 -13.11 5.61 -29.91
C SER A 122 -14.48 6.20 -29.55
N GLN A 123 -14.90 6.14 -28.29
CA GLN A 123 -16.19 6.68 -27.83
C GLN A 123 -16.24 8.22 -27.85
N LYS A 124 -15.10 8.90 -27.74
CA LYS A 124 -15.05 10.37 -27.84
C LYS A 124 -15.29 10.88 -29.26
N VAL A 125 -15.06 10.05 -30.27
CA VAL A 125 -15.27 10.42 -31.68
C VAL A 125 -16.77 10.35 -32.05
N TYR A 126 -17.59 9.67 -31.25
CA TYR A 126 -19.03 9.50 -31.48
C TYR A 126 -19.92 10.49 -30.70
N ASN A 127 -19.34 11.43 -29.95
CA ASN A 127 -20.05 12.54 -29.26
C ASN A 127 -19.53 13.89 -29.77
#